data_AF-A0A7X3KSZ4-F1
#
_entry.id   AF-A0A7X3KSZ4-F1
#
_cell.length_a   1.000
_cell.length_b   1.000
_cell.length_c   1.000
_cell.angle_alpha   90.00
_cell.angle_beta   90.00
_cell.angle_gamma   90.00
#
_symmetry.space_group_name_H-M   'P 1'
#
loop_
_entity.id
_entity.type
_entity.pdbx_description
1 polymer ?
#
loop_
_entity_poly.entity_id
_entity_poly.type
_entity_poly.pdbx_seq_one_letter_code
_entity_poly.pdbx_strand_id
1 'polypeptide(L)'
;MDDYNTKQENSNNEENKIGGFYRGFFLHGQNKGSYTMGLEKYETKIRKKILQLKSEKKNATDDEHRKSIEKEILFLKTKLINNTDNALYNYLTNRVSRQNTVNMNRVKKTQKAIAEELGLEQSAVSKSFKKLKELHIIDFKKSGSAFEKIEISPRILWKMDVKIHRKTIGELDNLGGNPNFRNDPFEIDPDYLKPPAKTAA
;
A
#
# COMPACT_ATOMS: atom_id res chain seq x y z
N MET A 1 50.12 10.09 38.66
CA MET A 1 49.57 9.58 39.93
C MET A 1 48.14 10.02 39.98
N ASP A 2 47.29 9.01 40.10
CA ASP A 2 45.84 9.03 40.15
C ASP A 2 45.34 9.82 41.38
N ASP A 3 44.13 10.40 41.33
CA ASP A 3 42.99 9.69 41.90
C ASP A 3 41.62 10.32 41.56
N TYR A 4 40.64 9.42 41.50
CA TYR A 4 39.24 9.61 41.16
C TYR A 4 38.42 10.19 42.33
N ASN A 5 37.41 11.03 42.04
CA ASN A 5 36.07 10.78 42.62
C ASN A 5 34.92 11.44 41.84
N THR A 6 34.31 10.62 41.00
CA THR A 6 32.87 10.41 40.75
C THR A 6 31.88 11.34 41.47
N LYS A 7 31.09 12.09 40.71
CA LYS A 7 29.67 12.33 41.02
C LYS A 7 28.82 11.73 39.91
N GLN A 8 28.12 10.64 40.26
CA GLN A 8 27.01 10.10 39.50
C GLN A 8 25.85 11.09 39.54
N GLU A 9 25.30 11.42 38.37
CA GLU A 9 23.89 11.78 38.24
C GLU A 9 23.26 10.83 37.23
N ASN A 10 22.57 9.82 37.77
CA ASN A 10 21.48 9.15 37.09
C ASN A 10 20.27 10.09 37.12
N SER A 11 19.64 10.35 35.97
CA SER A 11 18.32 9.76 35.70
C SER A 11 17.66 10.32 34.43
N ASN A 12 17.25 9.36 33.60
CA ASN A 12 15.96 9.25 32.92
C ASN A 12 15.65 10.07 31.65
N ASN A 13 15.47 9.27 30.58
CA ASN A 13 14.38 9.35 29.62
C ASN A 13 14.32 10.57 28.70
N GLU A 14 15.19 10.57 27.70
CA GLU A 14 14.79 11.08 26.38
C GLU A 14 14.44 9.91 25.46
N GLU A 15 13.21 9.39 25.65
CA GLU A 15 12.51 8.75 24.55
C GLU A 15 12.42 9.76 23.40
N ASN A 16 13.32 9.62 22.42
CA ASN A 16 13.26 10.31 21.14
C ASN A 16 11.97 9.93 20.41
N LYS A 17 10.85 10.59 20.76
CA LYS A 17 9.57 10.54 20.05
C LYS A 17 9.70 11.29 18.73
N ILE A 18 10.31 10.65 17.75
CA ILE A 18 10.32 11.01 16.32
C ILE A 18 8.90 10.80 15.70
N GLY A 19 7.83 11.05 16.47
CA GLY A 19 6.46 10.65 16.11
C GLY A 19 5.54 11.80 15.69
N GLY A 20 5.89 13.07 15.96
CA GLY A 20 5.02 14.22 15.67
C GLY A 20 5.23 14.82 14.28
N PHE A 21 6.48 15.13 13.95
CA PHE A 21 6.82 15.85 12.71
C PHE A 21 6.64 14.99 11.45
N TYR A 22 7.05 13.72 11.48
CA TYR A 22 6.83 12.78 10.38
C TYR A 22 5.35 12.49 10.17
N ARG A 23 4.54 12.40 11.22
CA ARG A 23 3.10 12.13 11.12
C ARG A 23 2.35 13.27 10.40
N GLY A 24 2.71 14.54 10.67
CA GLY A 24 2.18 15.70 9.96
C GLY A 24 2.63 15.78 8.49
N PHE A 25 3.91 15.49 8.22
CA PHE A 25 4.46 15.53 6.86
C PHE A 25 3.95 14.39 5.97
N PHE A 26 3.76 13.17 6.51
CA PHE A 26 3.15 12.03 5.80
C PHE A 26 1.67 12.22 5.49
N LEU A 27 0.91 12.89 6.37
CA LEU A 27 -0.54 13.09 6.18
C LEU A 27 -0.88 14.26 5.24
N HIS A 28 0.01 15.25 5.09
CA HIS A 28 -0.29 16.48 4.33
C HIS A 28 0.67 16.77 3.17
N GLY A 29 1.85 16.15 3.10
CA GLY A 29 2.94 16.60 2.22
C GLY A 29 3.26 15.75 0.98
N GLN A 30 2.63 14.60 0.72
CA GLN A 30 3.04 13.72 -0.38
C GLN A 30 2.08 13.72 -1.58
N ASN A 31 2.56 14.37 -2.64
CA ASN A 31 2.11 14.24 -4.02
C ASN A 31 1.70 12.79 -4.33
N LYS A 32 0.49 12.59 -4.89
CA LYS A 32 0.03 11.33 -5.48
C LYS A 32 0.87 10.85 -6.69
N GLY A 33 2.02 11.47 -6.93
CA GLY A 33 2.83 11.38 -8.14
C GLY A 33 3.71 10.12 -8.25
N SER A 34 3.64 9.17 -7.33
CA SER A 34 4.47 7.94 -7.41
C SER A 34 3.86 6.82 -8.27
N TYR A 35 2.63 6.99 -8.78
CA TYR A 35 1.88 5.93 -9.48
C TYR A 35 1.40 6.32 -10.89
N THR A 36 2.06 7.30 -11.51
CA THR A 36 1.57 8.00 -12.72
C THR A 36 1.32 7.09 -13.92
N MET A 37 1.90 5.89 -13.98
CA MET A 37 1.83 5.00 -15.15
C MET A 37 0.44 4.37 -15.41
N GLY A 38 -0.51 4.44 -14.47
CA GLY A 38 -1.83 3.81 -14.63
C GLY A 38 -2.89 4.19 -13.59
N LEU A 39 -2.50 4.86 -12.51
CA LEU A 39 -3.40 5.23 -11.42
C LEU A 39 -4.56 6.11 -11.90
N GLU A 40 -4.33 7.03 -12.82
CA GLU A 40 -5.36 7.96 -13.28
C GLU A 40 -6.48 7.22 -14.03
N LYS A 41 -6.12 6.33 -14.97
CA LYS A 41 -7.08 5.50 -15.71
C LYS A 41 -7.85 4.59 -14.76
N TYR A 42 -7.15 4.02 -13.78
CA TYR A 42 -7.72 3.18 -12.73
C TYR A 42 -8.75 3.93 -11.87
N GLU A 43 -8.36 5.05 -11.25
CA GLU A 43 -9.27 5.84 -10.42
C GLU A 43 -10.44 6.37 -11.23
N THR A 44 -10.20 6.79 -12.48
CA THR A 44 -11.23 7.32 -13.36
C THR A 44 -12.33 6.29 -13.65
N LYS A 45 -11.96 5.04 -13.97
CA LYS A 45 -12.94 3.96 -14.21
C LYS A 45 -13.83 3.74 -12.99
N ILE A 46 -13.23 3.65 -11.79
CA ILE A 46 -13.97 3.44 -10.53
C ILE A 46 -14.88 4.64 -10.24
N ARG A 47 -14.37 5.87 -10.38
CA ARG A 47 -15.14 7.10 -10.14
C ARG A 47 -16.30 7.25 -11.13
N LYS A 48 -16.11 6.93 -12.41
CA LYS A 48 -17.19 6.92 -13.42
C LYS A 48 -18.30 5.95 -13.04
N LYS A 49 -17.97 4.72 -12.62
CA LYS A 49 -18.96 3.74 -12.16
C LYS A 49 -19.70 4.22 -10.90
N ILE A 50 -18.99 4.82 -9.94
CA ILE A 50 -19.63 5.44 -8.76
C ILE A 50 -20.61 6.55 -9.17
N LEU A 51 -20.25 7.40 -10.13
CA LEU A 51 -21.15 8.45 -10.62
C LEU A 51 -22.40 7.88 -11.29
N GLN A 52 -22.23 6.86 -12.13
CA GLN A 52 -23.34 6.13 -12.75
C GLN A 52 -24.28 5.54 -11.68
N LEU A 53 -23.75 4.78 -10.73
CA LEU A 53 -24.52 4.19 -9.63
C LEU A 53 -25.24 5.25 -8.79
N LYS A 54 -24.62 6.41 -8.54
CA LYS A 54 -25.29 7.52 -7.85
C LYS A 54 -26.47 8.07 -8.65
N SER A 55 -26.38 8.11 -9.97
CA SER A 55 -27.50 8.53 -10.83
C SER A 55 -28.61 7.48 -10.85
N GLU A 56 -28.27 6.20 -10.95
CA GLU A 56 -29.21 5.08 -10.88
C GLU A 56 -29.96 5.07 -9.53
N LYS A 57 -29.25 5.28 -8.42
CA LYS A 57 -29.85 5.38 -7.08
C LYS A 57 -30.88 6.50 -6.96
N LYS A 58 -30.68 7.64 -7.66
CA LYS A 58 -31.65 8.75 -7.62
C LYS A 58 -32.96 8.40 -8.32
N ASN A 59 -32.89 7.56 -9.34
CA ASN A 59 -34.03 7.16 -10.16
C ASN A 59 -34.71 5.87 -9.63
N ALA A 60 -34.05 5.15 -8.73
CA ALA A 60 -34.56 3.93 -8.12
C ALA A 60 -35.69 4.24 -7.13
N THR A 61 -36.86 3.64 -7.35
CA THR A 61 -38.04 3.72 -6.49
C THR A 61 -38.08 2.64 -5.41
N ASP A 62 -37.39 1.51 -5.64
CA ASP A 62 -37.31 0.39 -4.70
C ASP A 62 -36.17 0.58 -3.67
N ASP A 63 -36.52 0.43 -2.39
CA ASP A 63 -35.60 0.55 -1.27
C ASP A 63 -34.56 -0.57 -1.21
N GLU A 64 -34.89 -1.79 -1.66
CA GLU A 64 -33.93 -2.89 -1.69
C GLU A 64 -32.86 -2.65 -2.76
N HIS A 65 -33.28 -2.23 -3.95
CA HIS A 65 -32.39 -1.85 -5.03
C HIS A 65 -31.48 -0.68 -4.64
N ARG A 66 -32.01 0.35 -3.97
CA ARG A 66 -31.21 1.48 -3.46
C ARG A 66 -30.13 1.01 -2.47
N LYS A 67 -30.47 0.10 -1.55
CA LYS A 67 -29.49 -0.48 -0.60
C LYS A 67 -28.42 -1.31 -1.31
N SER A 68 -28.78 -2.03 -2.37
CA SER A 68 -27.81 -2.77 -3.20
C SER A 68 -26.81 -1.82 -3.86
N ILE A 69 -27.30 -0.74 -4.49
CA ILE A 69 -26.45 0.28 -5.12
C ILE A 69 -25.52 0.95 -4.09
N GLU A 70 -26.03 1.27 -2.89
CA GLU A 70 -25.20 1.83 -1.82
C GLU A 70 -24.04 0.93 -1.42
N LYS A 71 -24.28 -0.38 -1.32
CA LYS A 71 -23.23 -1.37 -1.02
C LYS A 71 -22.20 -1.42 -2.14
N GLU A 72 -22.62 -1.37 -3.40
CA GLU A 72 -21.71 -1.35 -4.55
C GLU A 72 -20.86 -0.06 -4.55
N ILE A 73 -21.46 1.10 -4.31
CA ILE A 73 -20.72 2.37 -4.18
C ILE A 73 -19.70 2.28 -3.04
N LEU A 74 -20.09 1.73 -1.89
CA LEU A 74 -19.20 1.59 -0.74
C LEU A 74 -18.02 0.67 -1.09
N PHE A 75 -18.29 -0.47 -1.73
CA PHE A 75 -17.26 -1.38 -2.22
C PHE A 75 -16.27 -0.68 -3.16
N LEU A 76 -16.76 0.02 -4.19
CA LEU A 76 -15.91 0.75 -5.14
C LEU A 76 -15.07 1.84 -4.48
N LYS A 77 -15.61 2.54 -3.47
CA LYS A 77 -14.83 3.49 -2.67
C LYS A 77 -13.67 2.83 -1.94
N THR A 78 -13.82 1.59 -1.48
CA THR A 78 -12.71 0.86 -0.83
C THR A 78 -11.58 0.53 -1.79
N LYS A 79 -11.86 0.43 -3.09
CA LYS A 79 -10.86 0.15 -4.13
C LYS A 79 -9.99 1.37 -4.46
N LEU A 80 -10.46 2.59 -4.23
CA LEU A 80 -9.65 3.79 -4.44
C LEU A 80 -8.38 3.79 -3.55
N ILE A 81 -7.29 4.35 -4.05
CA ILE A 81 -6.06 4.57 -3.28
C ILE A 81 -6.33 5.68 -2.25
N ASN A 82 -6.05 5.38 -0.99
CA ASN A 82 -6.25 6.30 0.12
C ASN A 82 -4.92 6.70 0.79
N ASN A 83 -5.00 7.54 1.82
CA ASN A 83 -3.82 8.04 2.51
C ASN A 83 -3.03 6.95 3.24
N THR A 84 -3.69 5.92 3.77
CA THR A 84 -3.03 4.75 4.40
C THR A 84 -2.23 3.96 3.38
N ASP A 85 -2.79 3.74 2.19
CA ASP A 85 -2.12 3.05 1.08
C ASP A 85 -0.84 3.80 0.67
N ASN A 86 -0.94 5.13 0.51
CA ASN A 86 0.19 6.01 0.18
C ASN A 86 1.26 6.01 1.28
N ALA A 87 0.86 6.15 2.54
CA ALA A 87 1.78 6.17 3.68
C ALA A 87 2.56 4.86 3.78
N LEU A 88 1.86 3.72 3.63
CA LEU A 88 2.48 2.40 3.63
C LEU A 88 3.46 2.25 2.46
N TYR A 89 3.06 2.62 1.25
CA TYR A 89 3.94 2.54 0.09
C TYR A 89 5.19 3.39 0.26
N ASN A 90 5.06 4.65 0.68
CA ASN A 90 6.19 5.55 0.89
C ASN A 90 7.11 5.07 2.01
N TYR A 91 6.55 4.49 3.07
CA TYR A 91 7.30 3.82 4.11
C TYR A 91 8.20 2.70 3.55
N LEU A 92 7.66 1.87 2.64
CA LEU A 92 8.38 0.77 2.03
C LEU A 92 9.43 1.26 1.01
N THR A 93 9.09 2.17 0.10
CA THR A 93 9.97 2.62 -1.00
C THR A 93 11.22 3.36 -0.53
N ASN A 94 11.12 4.08 0.58
CA ASN A 94 12.26 4.70 1.27
C ASN A 94 13.29 3.67 1.79
N ARG A 95 12.90 2.39 1.87
CA ARG A 95 13.72 1.28 2.36
C ARG A 95 14.04 0.25 1.27
N VAL A 96 13.69 0.52 0.01
CA VAL A 96 13.95 -0.37 -1.13
C VAL A 96 15.39 -0.29 -1.61
N SER A 97 16.03 -1.46 -1.76
CA SER A 97 17.33 -1.64 -2.39
C SER A 97 17.27 -1.41 -3.91
N ARG A 98 18.43 -1.50 -4.58
CA ARG A 98 18.50 -1.37 -6.04
C ARG A 98 17.70 -2.45 -6.78
N GLN A 99 17.54 -3.64 -6.19
CA GLN A 99 16.82 -4.80 -6.74
C GLN A 99 15.34 -4.82 -6.37
N ASN A 100 14.70 -3.66 -6.15
CA ASN A 100 13.27 -3.58 -5.87
C ASN A 100 12.79 -4.34 -4.61
N THR A 101 13.72 -4.77 -3.77
CA THR A 101 13.45 -5.52 -2.55
C THR A 101 13.59 -4.58 -1.36
N VAL A 102 12.63 -4.60 -0.44
CA VAL A 102 12.71 -3.82 0.79
C VAL A 102 13.83 -4.39 1.67
N ASN A 103 14.70 -3.53 2.17
CA ASN A 103 15.72 -3.91 3.14
C ASN A 103 15.03 -4.30 4.45
N MET A 104 14.93 -5.60 4.69
CA MET A 104 14.22 -6.14 5.83
C MET A 104 14.86 -5.80 7.18
N ASN A 105 16.12 -5.35 7.21
CA ASN A 105 16.78 -4.89 8.44
C ASN A 105 16.40 -3.45 8.81
N ARG A 106 15.79 -2.70 7.88
CA ARG A 106 15.36 -1.31 8.08
C ARG A 106 13.84 -1.15 8.22
N VAL A 107 13.10 -2.25 8.13
CA VAL A 107 11.64 -2.28 8.18
C VAL A 107 11.17 -3.07 9.39
N LYS A 108 10.03 -2.69 9.97
CA LYS A 108 9.40 -3.50 11.01
C LYS A 108 8.91 -4.81 10.40
N LYS A 109 9.09 -5.90 11.16
CA LYS A 109 8.84 -7.25 10.66
C LYS A 109 7.37 -7.62 10.61
N THR A 110 6.46 -6.90 11.26
CA THR A 110 5.02 -7.26 11.28
C THR A 110 4.16 -6.07 10.86
N GLN A 111 2.97 -6.36 10.34
CA GLN A 111 1.99 -5.31 9.98
C GLN A 111 1.57 -4.47 11.19
N LYS A 112 1.49 -5.09 12.37
CA LYS A 112 1.20 -4.40 13.63
C LYS A 112 2.29 -3.38 13.97
N ALA A 113 3.55 -3.79 13.94
CA ALA A 113 4.66 -2.89 14.25
C ALA A 113 4.84 -1.77 13.20
N ILE A 114 4.53 -2.04 11.93
CA ILE A 114 4.48 -0.98 10.89
C ILE A 114 3.35 0.01 11.19
N ALA A 115 2.17 -0.47 11.60
CA ALA A 115 1.05 0.40 11.95
C ALA A 115 1.37 1.32 13.13
N GLU A 116 2.03 0.78 14.16
CA GLU A 116 2.52 1.54 15.31
C GLU A 116 3.55 2.61 14.90
N GLU A 117 4.53 2.26 14.04
CA GLU A 117 5.54 3.20 13.55
C GLU A 117 4.92 4.34 12.72
N LEU A 118 3.88 4.03 11.94
CA LEU A 118 3.17 5.02 11.13
C LEU A 118 2.09 5.79 11.92
N GLY A 119 1.79 5.39 13.15
CA GLY A 119 0.68 5.96 13.94
C GLY A 119 -0.69 5.77 13.29
N LEU A 120 -0.89 4.62 12.64
CA LEU A 120 -2.10 4.23 11.90
C LEU A 120 -2.79 3.04 12.56
N GLU A 121 -4.07 2.84 12.26
CA GLU A 121 -4.82 1.68 12.73
C GLU A 121 -4.31 0.39 12.06
N GLN A 122 -4.10 -0.67 12.85
CA GLN A 122 -3.62 -1.97 12.35
C GLN A 122 -4.55 -2.57 11.29
N SER A 123 -5.87 -2.42 11.46
CA SER A 123 -6.85 -2.96 10.51
C SER A 123 -6.74 -2.25 9.15
N ALA A 124 -6.50 -0.94 9.15
CA ALA A 124 -6.28 -0.14 7.95
C ALA A 124 -5.00 -0.55 7.24
N VAL A 125 -3.88 -0.70 7.96
CA VAL A 125 -2.60 -1.15 7.39
C VAL A 125 -2.72 -2.55 6.79
N SER A 126 -3.40 -3.47 7.47
CA SER A 126 -3.64 -4.82 6.95
C SER A 126 -4.43 -4.80 5.63
N LYS A 127 -5.49 -3.98 5.56
CA LYS A 127 -6.27 -3.76 4.34
C LYS A 127 -5.43 -3.13 3.23
N SER A 128 -4.58 -2.16 3.55
CA SER A 128 -3.68 -1.51 2.59
C SER A 128 -2.66 -2.49 2.02
N PHE A 129 -2.03 -3.35 2.83
CA PHE A 129 -1.15 -4.40 2.33
C PHE A 129 -1.86 -5.34 1.36
N LYS A 130 -3.10 -5.75 1.69
CA LYS A 130 -3.91 -6.60 0.82
C LYS A 130 -4.20 -5.89 -0.50
N LYS A 131 -4.68 -4.64 -0.44
CA LYS A 131 -5.00 -3.82 -1.62
C LYS A 131 -3.78 -3.60 -2.53
N LEU A 132 -2.65 -3.15 -1.97
CA LEU A 132 -1.44 -2.90 -2.76
C LEU A 132 -0.89 -4.19 -3.41
N LYS A 133 -1.10 -5.35 -2.77
CA LYS A 133 -0.76 -6.65 -3.36
C LYS A 133 -1.72 -7.04 -4.49
N GLU A 134 -3.03 -6.88 -4.28
CA GLU A 134 -4.07 -7.08 -5.32
C GLU A 134 -3.84 -6.18 -6.55
N LEU A 135 -3.32 -4.97 -6.33
CA LEU A 135 -2.99 -4.02 -7.39
C LEU A 135 -1.63 -4.26 -8.04
N HIS A 136 -0.95 -5.36 -7.72
CA HIS A 136 0.37 -5.71 -8.26
C HIS A 136 1.44 -4.64 -8.01
N ILE A 137 1.27 -3.82 -6.97
CA ILE A 137 2.22 -2.75 -6.58
C ILE A 137 3.32 -3.34 -5.70
N ILE A 138 2.93 -4.22 -4.78
CA ILE A 138 3.85 -4.89 -3.85
C ILE A 138 3.61 -6.39 -3.86
N ASP A 139 4.62 -7.15 -3.47
CA ASP A 139 4.47 -8.54 -3.09
C ASP A 139 5.24 -8.79 -1.79
N PHE A 140 4.83 -9.81 -1.05
CA PHE A 140 5.50 -10.17 0.19
C PHE A 140 5.29 -11.64 0.55
N LYS A 141 6.28 -12.18 1.26
CA LYS A 141 6.24 -13.50 1.92
C LYS A 141 6.31 -13.32 3.43
N LYS A 142 5.60 -14.19 4.15
CA LYS A 142 5.55 -14.18 5.61
C LYS A 142 5.90 -15.56 6.17
N SER A 143 6.60 -15.56 7.30
CA SER A 143 6.72 -16.68 8.23
C SER A 143 5.88 -16.36 9.45
N GLY A 144 4.76 -17.06 9.63
CA GLY A 144 3.78 -16.71 10.65
C GLY A 144 3.30 -15.26 10.49
N SER A 145 3.50 -14.43 11.51
CA SER A 145 3.11 -13.01 11.50
C SER A 145 4.19 -12.06 10.94
N ALA A 146 5.41 -12.56 10.74
CA ALA A 146 6.57 -11.77 10.34
C ALA A 146 6.80 -11.82 8.83
N PHE A 147 7.21 -10.69 8.24
CA PHE A 147 7.63 -10.57 6.86
C PHE A 147 9.04 -11.13 6.69
N GLU A 148 9.19 -12.06 5.75
CA GLU A 148 10.48 -12.59 5.31
C GLU A 148 11.06 -11.72 4.19
N LYS A 149 10.21 -11.34 3.24
CA LYS A 149 10.57 -10.56 2.07
C LYS A 149 9.42 -9.67 1.67
N ILE A 150 9.72 -8.43 1.27
CA ILE A 150 8.78 -7.52 0.62
C ILE A 150 9.46 -6.99 -0.65
N GLU A 151 8.72 -7.00 -1.75
CA GLU A 151 9.16 -6.54 -3.06
C GLU A 151 8.20 -5.46 -3.56
N ILE A 152 8.74 -4.48 -4.30
CA ILE A 152 7.97 -3.47 -5.01
C ILE A 152 8.08 -3.77 -6.50
N SER A 153 6.95 -3.70 -7.21
CA SER A 153 6.92 -3.97 -8.64
C SER A 153 7.95 -3.13 -9.42
N PRO A 154 8.78 -3.76 -10.28
CA PRO A 154 9.73 -3.05 -11.13
C PRO A 154 9.05 -2.19 -12.21
N ARG A 155 7.73 -2.35 -12.41
CA ARG A 155 6.91 -1.48 -13.27
C ARG A 155 6.55 -0.15 -12.60
N ILE A 156 6.58 -0.10 -11.26
CA ILE A 156 6.25 1.09 -10.47
C ILE A 156 7.51 1.87 -10.08
N LEU A 157 8.52 1.15 -9.59
CA LEU A 157 9.75 1.75 -9.09
C LEU A 157 10.92 1.02 -9.73
N TRP A 158 11.93 1.75 -10.20
CA TRP A 158 13.18 1.13 -10.61
C TRP A 158 14.33 2.05 -10.23
N LYS A 159 15.36 1.49 -9.59
CA LYS A 159 16.52 2.25 -9.11
C LYS A 159 17.84 1.81 -9.76
N MET A 160 17.77 0.90 -10.73
CA MET A 160 18.93 0.37 -11.46
C MET A 160 19.01 0.94 -12.88
N ASP A 161 20.03 0.51 -13.62
CA ASP A 161 20.21 0.89 -15.03
C ASP A 161 19.03 0.45 -15.92
N VAL A 162 18.76 1.25 -16.96
CA VAL A 162 17.64 1.06 -17.91
C VAL A 162 17.78 -0.24 -18.70
N LYS A 163 19.00 -0.67 -19.05
CA LYS A 163 19.22 -1.94 -19.77
C LYS A 163 18.80 -3.13 -18.92
N ILE A 164 19.11 -3.09 -17.62
CA ILE A 164 18.72 -4.14 -16.69
C ILE A 164 17.20 -4.08 -16.45
N HIS A 165 16.61 -2.88 -16.37
CA HIS A 165 15.16 -2.70 -16.28
C HIS A 165 14.44 -3.43 -17.41
N ARG A 166 14.83 -3.16 -18.66
CA ARG A 166 14.22 -3.77 -19.85
C ARG A 166 14.33 -5.29 -19.81
N LYS A 167 15.46 -5.83 -19.37
CA LYS A 167 15.64 -7.27 -19.19
C LYS A 167 14.67 -7.83 -18.15
N THR A 168 14.59 -7.21 -16.98
CA THR A 168 13.67 -7.64 -15.91
C THR A 168 12.20 -7.55 -16.32
N ILE A 169 11.79 -6.51 -17.04
CA ILE A 169 10.44 -6.41 -17.59
C ILE A 169 10.20 -7.51 -18.63
N GLY A 170 11.15 -7.73 -19.55
CA GLY A 170 11.05 -8.82 -20.53
C GLY A 170 10.97 -10.21 -19.90
N GLU A 171 11.63 -10.44 -18.76
CA GLU A 171 11.55 -11.67 -17.97
C GLU A 171 10.17 -11.85 -17.31
N LEU A 172 9.57 -10.76 -16.82
CA LEU A 172 8.21 -10.77 -16.27
C LEU A 172 7.18 -11.09 -17.36
N ASP A 173 7.35 -10.53 -18.55
CA ASP A 173 6.43 -10.72 -19.68
C ASP A 173 6.52 -12.13 -20.27
N ASN A 174 7.74 -12.69 -20.41
CA ASN A 174 7.97 -13.85 -21.29
C ASN A 174 8.51 -15.11 -20.59
N LEU A 175 9.19 -14.98 -19.45
CA LEU A 175 10.02 -16.08 -18.90
C LEU A 175 9.57 -16.54 -17.52
N GLY A 176 8.44 -16.05 -17.04
CA GLY A 176 7.82 -16.53 -15.82
C GLY A 176 8.47 -16.01 -14.53
N GLY A 177 8.90 -14.74 -14.52
CA GLY A 177 9.25 -14.01 -13.28
C GLY A 177 8.09 -13.97 -12.25
N ASN A 178 8.26 -13.22 -11.15
CA ASN A 178 7.31 -13.22 -10.03
C ASN A 178 5.85 -13.11 -10.55
N PRO A 179 5.01 -14.14 -10.36
CA PRO A 179 3.67 -14.20 -10.95
C PRO A 179 2.80 -13.01 -10.52
N ASN A 180 3.04 -12.46 -9.33
CA ASN A 180 2.31 -11.32 -8.82
C ASN A 180 2.63 -9.99 -9.52
N PHE A 181 3.71 -9.92 -10.33
CA PHE A 181 4.09 -8.73 -11.09
C PHE A 181 4.02 -8.94 -12.62
N ARG A 182 3.43 -10.05 -13.06
CA ARG A 182 3.17 -10.28 -14.49
C ARG A 182 2.13 -9.31 -15.02
N ASN A 183 1.05 -9.11 -14.26
CA ASN A 183 0.02 -8.15 -14.58
C ASN A 183 0.51 -6.72 -14.35
N ASP A 184 -0.01 -5.79 -15.15
CA ASP A 184 0.32 -4.39 -14.98
C ASP A 184 -0.36 -3.85 -13.71
N PRO A 185 0.35 -3.02 -12.92
CA PRO A 185 -0.24 -2.35 -11.78
C PRO A 185 -1.46 -1.54 -12.21
N PHE A 186 -2.51 -1.55 -11.39
CA PHE A 186 -3.76 -0.84 -11.64
C PHE A 186 -4.57 -1.34 -12.84
N GLU A 187 -4.25 -2.51 -13.39
CA GLU A 187 -5.12 -3.16 -14.35
C GLU A 187 -6.48 -3.49 -13.69
N ILE A 188 -7.57 -3.09 -14.35
CA ILE A 188 -8.94 -3.32 -13.87
C ILE A 188 -9.58 -4.33 -14.81
N ASP A 189 -9.75 -5.55 -14.33
CA ASP A 189 -10.61 -6.54 -14.97
C ASP A 189 -12.11 -6.25 -14.67
N PRO A 190 -13.06 -6.82 -15.43
CA PRO A 190 -14.49 -6.59 -15.23
C PRO A 190 -15.02 -7.08 -13.86
N ASP A 191 -14.34 -8.03 -13.22
CA ASP A 191 -14.76 -8.62 -11.96
C ASP A 191 -14.30 -7.78 -10.76
N TYR A 192 -13.24 -7.00 -10.91
CA TYR A 192 -12.73 -6.05 -9.93
C TYR A 192 -13.74 -4.97 -9.56
N LEU A 193 -14.64 -4.63 -10.49
CA LEU A 193 -15.69 -3.63 -10.30
C LEU A 193 -16.95 -4.21 -9.64
N LYS A 194 -17.02 -5.52 -9.43
CA LYS A 194 -18.19 -6.18 -8.85
C LYS A 194 -17.92 -6.53 -7.39
N PRO A 195 -18.86 -6.26 -6.48
CA PRO A 195 -18.77 -6.76 -5.12
C PRO A 195 -18.81 -8.31 -5.17
N PRO A 196 -18.01 -9.01 -4.35
CA PRO A 196 -18.07 -10.47 -4.29
C PRO A 196 -19.48 -10.90 -3.90
N ALA A 197 -19.99 -11.94 -4.56
CA ALA A 197 -21.23 -12.58 -4.13
C ALA A 197 -21.04 -12.99 -2.67
N LYS A 198 -22.04 -12.70 -1.81
CA LYS A 198 -22.05 -13.28 -0.47
C LYS A 198 -22.03 -14.80 -0.64
N THR A 199 -20.90 -15.43 -0.38
CA THR A 199 -20.89 -16.84 -0.04
C THR A 199 -21.75 -16.96 1.21
N ALA A 200 -22.90 -17.63 1.08
CA ALA A 200 -23.63 -18.11 2.24
C ALA A 200 -22.67 -19.02 3.00
N ALA A 201 -22.20 -18.54 4.15
CA ALA A 201 -21.49 -19.34 5.14
C ALA A 201 -22.52 -20.00 6.04
#